data_AF-A0A3C2BS89-F1
#
_entry.id   AF-A0A3C2BS89-F1
#
_cell.length_a   1.000
_cell.length_b   1.000
_cell.length_c   1.000
_cell.angle_alpha   90.00
_cell.angle_beta   90.00
_cell.angle_gamma   90.00
#
_symmetry.space_group_name_H-M   'P 1'
#
loop_
_entity.id
_entity.type
_entity.pdbx_description
1 polymer ?
#
loop_
_entity_poly.entity_id
_entity_poly.type
_entity_poly.pdbx_seq_one_letter_code
_entity_poly.pdbx_strand_id
1 'polypeptide(L)'
;VLAPAGLLTAEALAAGAADARLVSAPTPELLAAELRDTAAALARDTTPGAAGHDPGPALIAELDVVLDARGEPAASRLAALESHAIWQSPRARFVGSAADLTELLAELLTVAAGVRLHPAVLNVDLEELAQLVLPELRRRGRLADTTPDATFREQLGLSRPVSRYAAAGAAVVHSAAATAGN
;
A
#
# COMPACT_ATOMS: atom_id res chain seq x y z
N VAL A 1 -4.26 5.75 -8.81
CA VAL A 1 -4.73 4.42 -9.21
C VAL A 1 -3.84 3.39 -8.57
N LEU A 2 -4.42 2.46 -7.80
CA LEU A 2 -3.74 1.28 -7.28
C LEU A 2 -3.90 0.15 -8.29
N ALA A 3 -2.81 -0.51 -8.66
CA ALA A 3 -2.84 -1.66 -9.57
C ALA A 3 -2.44 -2.96 -8.83
N PRO A 4 -3.15 -4.07 -9.05
CA PRO A 4 -2.75 -5.36 -8.51
C PRO A 4 -1.44 -5.85 -9.13
N ALA A 5 -0.74 -6.74 -8.42
CA ALA A 5 0.44 -7.41 -8.95
C ALA A 5 0.13 -8.08 -10.30
N GLY A 6 1.04 -7.96 -11.27
CA GLY A 6 0.92 -8.60 -12.58
C GLY A 6 0.00 -7.90 -13.60
N LEU A 7 -0.74 -6.86 -13.21
CA LEU A 7 -1.59 -6.10 -14.14
C LEU A 7 -0.82 -5.06 -14.95
N LEU A 8 0.25 -4.51 -14.37
CA LEU A 8 1.16 -3.58 -15.03
C LEU A 8 2.58 -4.13 -15.03
N THR A 9 3.29 -3.94 -16.13
CA THR A 9 4.73 -4.16 -16.19
C THR A 9 5.45 -3.13 -15.31
N ALA A 10 6.67 -3.45 -14.85
CA ALA A 10 7.48 -2.50 -14.11
C ALA A 10 7.71 -1.20 -14.90
N GLU A 11 7.89 -1.32 -16.21
CA GLU A 11 8.03 -0.19 -17.14
C GLU A 11 6.77 0.67 -17.23
N ALA A 12 5.58 0.08 -17.35
CA ALA A 12 4.32 0.83 -17.35
C ALA A 12 4.07 1.55 -16.02
N LEU A 13 4.48 0.92 -14.92
CA LEU A 13 4.37 1.49 -13.58
C LEU A 13 5.35 2.66 -13.39
N ALA A 14 6.60 2.51 -13.88
CA ALA A 14 7.59 3.59 -13.92
C ALA A 14 7.16 4.75 -14.84
N ALA A 15 6.41 4.45 -15.90
CA ALA A 15 5.80 5.45 -16.78
C ALA A 15 4.57 6.16 -16.18
N GLY A 16 4.23 5.91 -14.91
CA GLY A 16 3.15 6.59 -14.20
C GLY A 16 1.74 6.06 -14.52
N ALA A 17 1.61 4.83 -15.04
CA ALA A 17 0.29 4.24 -15.31
C ALA A 17 -0.51 3.96 -14.03
N ALA A 18 0.16 3.86 -12.88
CA ALA A 18 -0.47 3.77 -11.56
C ALA A 18 0.40 4.45 -10.50
N ASP A 19 -0.27 4.94 -9.46
CA ASP A 19 0.38 5.63 -8.33
C ASP A 19 0.94 4.64 -7.31
N ALA A 20 0.39 3.42 -7.28
CA ALA A 20 0.78 2.39 -6.33
C ALA A 20 0.59 0.99 -6.90
N ARG A 21 1.46 0.06 -6.49
CA ARG A 21 1.40 -1.37 -6.83
C ARG A 21 1.14 -2.19 -5.57
N LEU A 22 0.12 -3.04 -5.64
CA LEU A 22 -0.10 -4.07 -4.63
C LEU A 22 0.95 -5.19 -4.82
N VAL A 23 1.53 -5.63 -3.71
CA VAL A 23 2.50 -6.72 -3.65
C VAL A 23 1.91 -7.83 -2.79
N SER A 24 1.80 -9.02 -3.37
CA SER A 24 1.21 -10.21 -2.77
C SER A 24 2.17 -11.38 -2.98
N ALA A 25 2.28 -12.25 -1.99
CA ALA A 25 3.06 -13.49 -2.06
C ALA A 25 2.44 -14.53 -1.10
N PRO A 26 2.65 -15.84 -1.28
CA PRO A 26 1.94 -16.87 -0.51
C PRO A 26 2.42 -17.01 0.95
N THR A 27 3.59 -16.46 1.31
CA THR A 27 4.10 -16.47 2.69
C THR A 27 4.67 -15.10 3.08
N PRO A 28 4.73 -14.75 4.38
CA PRO A 28 5.30 -13.49 4.85
C PRO A 28 6.75 -13.27 4.40
N GLU A 29 7.56 -14.33 4.36
CA GLU A 29 8.98 -14.25 3.97
C GLU A 29 9.12 -13.95 2.47
N LEU A 30 8.28 -14.58 1.64
CA LEU A 30 8.24 -14.32 0.21
C LEU A 30 7.68 -12.92 -0.08
N LEU A 31 6.74 -12.44 0.74
CA LEU A 31 6.21 -11.07 0.62
C LEU A 31 7.31 -10.04 0.90
N ALA A 32 8.08 -10.22 1.96
CA ALA A 32 9.22 -9.35 2.27
C ALA A 32 10.30 -9.40 1.17
N ALA A 33 10.56 -10.58 0.60
CA ALA A 33 11.48 -10.73 -0.52
C ALA A 33 11.00 -10.01 -1.78
N GLU A 34 9.75 -10.22 -2.19
CA GLU A 34 9.15 -9.60 -3.37
C GLU A 34 9.11 -8.07 -3.25
N LEU A 35 8.82 -7.54 -2.05
CA LEU A 35 8.90 -6.10 -1.78
C LEU A 35 10.31 -5.55 -2.02
N ARG A 36 11.33 -6.21 -1.47
CA ARG A 36 12.73 -5.80 -1.62
C ARG A 36 13.18 -5.86 -3.08
N ASP A 37 12.84 -6.94 -3.77
CA ASP A 37 13.22 -7.14 -5.17
C ASP A 37 12.52 -6.13 -6.08
N THR A 38 11.23 -5.86 -5.85
CA THR A 38 10.46 -4.86 -6.60
C THR A 38 11.00 -3.45 -6.34
N ALA A 39 11.30 -3.10 -5.09
CA ALA A 39 11.88 -1.80 -4.75
C ALA A 39 13.26 -1.61 -5.41
N ALA A 40 14.11 -2.64 -5.39
CA ALA A 40 15.42 -2.61 -6.03
C ALA A 40 15.34 -2.52 -7.56
N ALA A 41 14.33 -3.14 -8.18
CA ALA A 41 14.08 -3.00 -9.62
C ALA A 41 13.69 -1.55 -9.97
N LEU A 42 12.73 -0.96 -9.24
CA LEU A 42 12.28 0.42 -9.47
C LEU A 42 13.40 1.45 -9.24
N ALA A 43 14.24 1.23 -8.23
CA ALA A 43 15.38 2.11 -7.95
C ALA A 43 16.41 2.14 -9.09
N ARG A 44 16.60 1.03 -9.82
CA ARG A 44 17.52 0.96 -10.97
C ARG A 44 17.01 1.72 -12.20
N ASP A 45 15.70 1.79 -12.38
CA ASP A 45 15.07 2.47 -13.51
C ASP A 45 14.93 3.99 -13.27
N THR A 46 15.19 4.46 -12.05
CA THR A 46 15.12 5.88 -11.70
C THR A 46 16.41 6.60 -12.12
N THR A 47 16.33 7.48 -13.12
CA THR A 47 17.49 8.30 -13.56
C THR A 47 17.73 9.46 -12.58
N PRO A 48 18.93 9.63 -11.98
CA PRO A 48 19.23 10.76 -11.11
C PRO A 48 19.28 12.07 -11.92
N GLY A 49 18.44 13.05 -11.60
CA GLY A 49 18.60 14.43 -12.10
C GLY A 49 17.40 15.09 -12.81
N ALA A 50 16.25 14.42 -12.95
CA ALA A 50 15.04 15.12 -13.38
C ALA A 50 14.52 16.00 -12.22
N ALA A 51 14.67 17.32 -12.34
CA ALA A 51 14.17 18.29 -11.37
C ALA A 51 12.63 18.24 -11.33
N GLY A 52 12.11 17.41 -10.43
CA GLY A 52 10.69 17.09 -10.25
C GLY A 52 10.54 15.60 -9.97
N HIS A 53 11.06 15.15 -8.83
CA HIS A 53 11.04 13.72 -8.46
C HIS A 53 9.62 13.34 -8.05
N ASP A 54 8.87 12.70 -8.94
CA ASP A 54 7.80 11.80 -8.50
C ASP A 54 8.55 10.59 -7.90
N PRO A 55 8.48 10.37 -6.57
CA PRO A 55 8.98 9.12 -6.01
C PRO A 55 8.22 8.03 -6.76
N GLY A 56 8.93 7.04 -7.28
CA GLY A 56 8.30 5.97 -8.06
C GLY A 56 7.06 5.37 -7.37
N PRO A 57 6.30 4.53 -8.09
CA PRO A 57 5.04 3.98 -7.62
C PRO A 57 5.13 3.42 -6.19
N ALA A 58 4.20 3.80 -5.32
CA ALA A 58 4.18 3.34 -3.94
C ALA A 58 3.93 1.83 -3.86
N LEU A 59 4.75 1.10 -3.11
CA LEU A 59 4.56 -0.34 -2.89
C LEU A 59 3.66 -0.58 -1.69
N ILE A 60 2.58 -1.32 -1.88
CA ILE A 60 1.60 -1.64 -0.83
C ILE A 60 1.54 -3.16 -0.66
N ALA A 61 1.96 -3.67 0.50
CA ALA A 61 1.92 -5.10 0.79
C ALA A 61 0.48 -5.57 1.09
N GLU A 62 0.13 -6.79 0.72
CA GLU A 62 -1.16 -7.39 1.09
C GLU A 62 -0.96 -8.56 2.06
N LEU A 63 -1.71 -8.57 3.17
CA LEU A 63 -1.53 -9.54 4.25
C LEU A 63 -2.88 -9.96 4.83
N ASP A 64 -3.17 -11.25 4.84
CA ASP A 64 -4.26 -11.83 5.63
C ASP A 64 -3.81 -11.95 7.09
N VAL A 65 -4.68 -11.59 8.05
CA VAL A 65 -4.34 -11.58 9.47
C VAL A 65 -5.35 -12.33 10.32
N VAL A 66 -4.84 -13.19 11.22
CA VAL A 66 -5.57 -13.82 12.32
C VAL A 66 -4.81 -13.51 13.60
N LEU A 67 -5.43 -12.84 14.55
CA LEU A 67 -4.77 -12.43 15.80
C LEU A 67 -5.16 -13.31 16.99
N ASP A 68 -4.30 -13.34 18.01
CA ASP A 68 -4.74 -13.77 19.34
C ASP A 68 -5.82 -12.79 19.82
N ALA A 69 -6.92 -13.30 20.36
CA ALA A 69 -8.00 -12.43 20.83
C ALA A 69 -8.75 -13.07 21.98
N ARG A 70 -9.10 -12.26 22.99
CA ARG A 70 -9.93 -12.68 24.14
C ARG A 70 -9.44 -13.97 24.84
N GLY A 71 -8.13 -14.17 24.88
CA GLY A 71 -7.49 -15.35 25.49
C GLY A 71 -7.47 -16.60 24.60
N GLU A 72 -7.97 -16.51 23.37
CA GLU A 72 -7.91 -17.59 22.39
C GLU A 72 -6.71 -17.39 21.43
N PRO A 73 -5.83 -18.38 21.25
CA PRO A 73 -4.74 -18.32 20.29
C PRO A 73 -5.22 -18.22 18.85
N ALA A 74 -4.54 -17.43 18.02
CA ALA A 74 -4.79 -17.25 16.60
C ALA A 74 -4.84 -18.58 15.84
N ALA A 75 -3.97 -19.54 16.20
CA ALA A 75 -3.93 -20.87 15.59
C ALA A 75 -5.20 -21.68 15.85
N SER A 76 -5.75 -21.62 17.07
CA SER A 76 -7.01 -22.25 17.43
C SER A 76 -8.19 -21.60 16.69
N ARG A 77 -8.18 -20.26 16.63
CA ARG A 77 -9.17 -19.49 15.86
C ARG A 77 -9.14 -19.87 14.38
N LEU A 78 -7.95 -19.96 13.77
CA LEU A 78 -7.81 -20.35 12.38
C LEU A 78 -8.33 -21.77 12.13
N ALA A 79 -7.98 -22.73 12.99
CA ALA A 79 -8.47 -24.10 12.88
C ALA A 79 -10.01 -24.17 12.96
N ALA A 80 -10.62 -23.37 13.83
CA ALA A 80 -12.08 -23.26 13.93
C ALA A 80 -12.71 -22.63 12.68
N LEU A 81 -12.07 -21.65 12.04
CA LEU A 81 -12.56 -21.09 10.78
C LEU A 81 -12.47 -22.13 9.64
N GLU A 82 -11.34 -22.84 9.55
CA GLU A 82 -11.09 -23.83 8.50
C GLU A 82 -11.98 -25.07 8.64
N SER A 83 -12.44 -25.40 9.85
CA SER A 83 -13.42 -26.47 10.05
C SER A 83 -14.80 -26.15 9.44
N HIS A 84 -15.10 -24.87 9.21
CA HIS A 84 -16.35 -24.44 8.57
C HIS A 84 -16.20 -24.29 7.05
N ALA A 85 -15.10 -23.67 6.60
CA ALA A 85 -14.78 -23.52 5.19
C ALA A 85 -13.28 -23.39 4.99
N ILE A 86 -12.75 -24.09 3.98
CA ILE A 86 -11.33 -23.98 3.60
C ILE A 86 -11.06 -22.54 3.17
N TRP A 87 -10.18 -21.86 3.88
CA TRP A 87 -9.78 -20.50 3.54
C TRP A 87 -8.63 -20.51 2.55
N GLN A 88 -8.97 -20.37 1.26
CA GLN A 88 -8.00 -20.23 0.18
C GLN A 88 -7.71 -18.75 -0.11
N SER A 89 -6.44 -18.37 -0.04
CA SER A 89 -5.99 -17.02 -0.38
C SER A 89 -4.59 -17.08 -0.98
N PRO A 90 -4.30 -16.28 -2.02
CA PRO A 90 -2.96 -16.17 -2.59
C PRO A 90 -2.04 -15.24 -1.77
N ARG A 91 -2.59 -14.54 -0.76
CA ARG A 91 -1.86 -13.59 0.08
C ARG A 91 -1.14 -14.32 1.21
N ALA A 92 -0.10 -13.66 1.71
CA ALA A 92 0.61 -14.11 2.89
C ALA A 92 -0.36 -14.08 4.05
N ARG A 93 -0.30 -15.09 4.92
CA ARG A 93 -1.12 -15.17 6.11
C ARG A 93 -0.25 -15.04 7.35
N PHE A 94 -0.58 -14.07 8.19
CA PHE A 94 -0.05 -13.96 9.53
C PHE A 94 -1.04 -14.56 10.54
N VAL A 95 -0.53 -15.40 11.44
CA VAL A 95 -1.30 -16.05 12.50
C VAL A 95 -0.48 -15.95 13.79
N GLY A 96 -0.91 -15.12 14.75
CA GLY A 96 -0.18 -14.97 16.00
C GLY A 96 -0.60 -13.75 16.81
N SER A 97 0.28 -13.30 17.70
CA SER A 97 0.00 -12.21 18.62
C SER A 97 0.04 -10.83 17.96
N ALA A 98 -0.59 -9.84 18.59
CA ALA A 98 -0.50 -8.45 18.16
C ALA A 98 0.94 -7.90 18.21
N ALA A 99 1.77 -8.37 19.14
CA ALA A 99 3.17 -7.97 19.25
C ALA A 99 3.98 -8.50 18.06
N ASP A 100 3.83 -9.77 17.73
CA ASP A 100 4.51 -10.39 16.60
C ASP A 100 4.07 -9.77 15.26
N LEU A 101 2.77 -9.44 15.12
CA LEU A 101 2.29 -8.71 13.94
C LEU A 101 2.94 -7.33 13.85
N THR A 102 3.12 -6.64 14.98
CA THR A 102 3.77 -5.32 15.00
C THR A 102 5.21 -5.42 14.49
N GLU A 103 5.97 -6.43 14.91
CA GLU A 103 7.34 -6.63 14.41
C GLU A 103 7.34 -6.88 12.90
N LEU A 104 6.48 -7.78 12.41
CA LEU A 104 6.36 -8.05 10.98
C LEU A 104 6.00 -6.79 10.18
N LEU A 105 5.00 -6.02 10.63
CA LEU A 105 4.60 -4.79 9.95
C LEU A 105 5.70 -3.74 10.00
N ALA A 106 6.43 -3.62 11.11
CA ALA A 106 7.54 -2.68 11.24
C ALA A 106 8.69 -3.02 10.29
N GLU A 107 8.93 -4.31 10.01
CA GLU A 107 9.88 -4.77 8.99
C GLU A 107 9.37 -4.46 7.58
N LEU A 108 8.14 -4.85 7.24
CA LEU A 108 7.57 -4.61 5.90
C LEU A 108 7.54 -3.12 5.54
N LEU A 109 7.20 -2.25 6.50
CA LEU A 109 7.16 -0.80 6.34
C LEU A 109 8.54 -0.13 6.19
N THR A 110 9.65 -0.87 6.30
CA THR A 110 10.97 -0.34 5.93
C THR A 110 11.14 -0.22 4.41
N VAL A 111 10.34 -0.96 3.64
CA VAL A 111 10.40 -1.00 2.17
C VAL A 111 9.05 -0.61 1.55
N ALA A 112 7.94 -1.06 2.13
CA ALA A 112 6.60 -0.75 1.66
C ALA A 112 6.14 0.63 2.16
N ALA A 113 5.43 1.37 1.32
CA ALA A 113 4.77 2.62 1.69
C ALA A 113 3.50 2.38 2.54
N GLY A 114 2.99 1.15 2.56
CA GLY A 114 1.83 0.78 3.35
C GLY A 114 1.51 -0.71 3.28
N VAL A 115 0.56 -1.14 4.11
CA VAL A 115 0.08 -2.52 4.15
C VAL A 115 -1.45 -2.53 4.12
N ARG A 116 -2.00 -3.32 3.21
CA ARG A 116 -3.43 -3.62 3.10
C ARG A 116 -3.72 -4.91 3.87
N LEU A 117 -4.33 -4.75 5.05
CA LEU A 117 -4.69 -5.86 5.92
C LEU A 117 -6.04 -6.46 5.53
N HIS A 118 -6.12 -7.78 5.59
CA HIS A 118 -7.32 -8.58 5.36
C HIS A 118 -7.60 -9.42 6.61
N PRO A 119 -8.33 -8.87 7.60
CA PRO A 119 -8.61 -9.58 8.84
C PRO A 119 -9.57 -10.75 8.64
N ALA A 120 -9.33 -11.83 9.38
CA ALA A 120 -10.16 -13.04 9.36
C ALA A 120 -11.60 -12.78 9.79
N VAL A 121 -11.76 -12.07 10.90
CA VAL A 121 -13.03 -11.74 11.51
C VAL A 121 -12.97 -10.26 11.91
N LEU A 122 -13.63 -9.40 11.13
CA LEU A 122 -13.54 -7.95 11.27
C LEU A 122 -13.81 -7.46 12.70
N ASN A 123 -14.86 -7.97 13.34
CA ASN A 123 -15.28 -7.60 14.69
C ASN A 123 -14.38 -8.12 15.82
N VAL A 124 -13.38 -8.96 15.51
CA VAL A 124 -12.41 -9.44 16.50
C VAL A 124 -11.04 -8.85 16.18
N ASP A 125 -10.55 -9.08 14.96
CA ASP A 125 -9.18 -8.70 14.60
C ASP A 125 -9.03 -7.17 14.46
N LEU A 126 -10.09 -6.43 14.08
CA LEU A 126 -10.01 -4.96 14.03
C LEU A 126 -9.89 -4.34 15.43
N GLU A 127 -10.47 -4.98 16.45
CA GLU A 127 -10.37 -4.53 17.84
C GLU A 127 -8.90 -4.63 18.31
N GLU A 128 -8.28 -5.80 18.11
CA GLU A 128 -6.87 -6.05 18.43
C GLU A 128 -5.92 -5.14 17.63
N LEU A 129 -6.19 -4.95 16.34
CA LEU A 129 -5.43 -4.03 15.49
C LEU A 129 -5.50 -2.58 16.01
N ALA A 130 -6.70 -2.09 16.32
CA ALA A 130 -6.91 -0.72 16.74
C ALA A 130 -6.33 -0.43 18.14
N GLN A 131 -6.42 -1.39 19.06
CA GLN A 131 -6.04 -1.20 20.45
C GLN A 131 -4.58 -1.54 20.74
N LEU A 132 -4.00 -2.52 20.03
CA LEU A 132 -2.65 -3.02 20.35
C LEU A 132 -1.64 -2.68 19.24
N VAL A 133 -1.96 -2.96 17.97
CA VAL A 133 -1.00 -2.90 16.87
C VAL A 133 -0.76 -1.47 16.39
N LEU A 134 -1.83 -0.75 16.04
CA LEU A 134 -1.71 0.61 15.48
C LEU A 134 -1.08 1.60 16.47
N PRO A 135 -1.43 1.62 17.77
CA PRO A 135 -0.77 2.50 18.73
C PRO A 135 0.73 2.19 18.89
N GLU A 136 1.10 0.92 18.87
CA GLU A 136 2.49 0.49 18.94
C GLU A 136 3.29 0.96 17.70
N LEU A 137 2.76 0.76 16.50
CA LEU A 137 3.38 1.23 15.27
C LEU A 137 3.53 2.76 15.22
N ARG A 138 2.55 3.51 15.74
CA ARG A 138 2.66 4.97 15.91
C ARG A 138 3.77 5.34 16.88
N ARG A 139 3.86 4.67 18.03
CA ARG A 139 4.93 4.92 19.02
C ARG A 139 6.32 4.69 18.43
N ARG A 140 6.45 3.73 17.51
CA ARG A 140 7.69 3.44 16.78
C ARG A 140 7.96 4.37 15.59
N GLY A 141 7.08 5.35 15.32
CA GLY A 141 7.22 6.27 14.19
C GLY A 141 7.12 5.59 12.82
N ARG A 142 6.41 4.45 12.73
CA ARG A 142 6.23 3.70 11.47
C ARG A 142 5.01 4.14 10.67
N LEU A 143 4.09 4.87 11.28
CA LEU A 143 2.91 5.40 10.62
C LEU A 143 3.05 6.92 10.46
N ALA A 144 2.67 7.43 9.29
CA ALA A 144 2.60 8.85 9.04
C ALA A 144 1.58 9.53 9.98
N ASP A 145 1.88 10.77 10.37
CA ASP A 145 0.95 11.58 11.13
C ASP A 145 -0.30 11.87 10.30
N THR A 146 -1.47 11.80 10.95
CA THR A 146 -2.73 12.16 10.30
C THR A 146 -2.91 13.66 10.37
N THR A 147 -2.61 14.36 9.28
CA THR A 147 -2.89 15.79 9.15
C THR A 147 -4.40 15.98 8.90
N PRO A 148 -5.12 16.70 9.77
CA PRO A 148 -6.49 17.11 9.47
C PRO A 148 -6.50 17.85 8.13
N ASP A 149 -7.50 17.59 7.30
CA ASP A 149 -7.71 18.21 5.98
C ASP A 149 -6.78 17.78 4.83
N ALA A 150 -5.81 16.90 5.07
CA ALA A 150 -5.02 16.31 3.99
C ALA A 150 -5.88 15.36 3.15
N THR A 151 -5.85 15.52 1.82
CA THR A 151 -6.44 14.58 0.87
C THR A 151 -5.74 13.23 0.97
N PHE A 152 -6.42 12.15 0.58
CA PHE A 152 -5.82 10.80 0.57
C PHE A 152 -4.52 10.74 -0.25
N ARG A 153 -4.41 11.54 -1.33
CA ARG A 153 -3.17 11.61 -2.11
C ARG A 153 -2.04 12.27 -1.31
N GLU A 154 -2.33 13.37 -0.63
CA GLU A 154 -1.35 14.05 0.23
C GLU A 154 -0.92 13.15 1.40
N GLN A 155 -1.86 12.38 1.98
CA GLN A 155 -1.54 11.39 3.02
C GLN A 155 -0.62 10.27 2.52
N LEU A 156 -0.69 9.94 1.23
CA LEU A 156 0.18 8.97 0.57
C LEU A 156 1.45 9.60 -0.04
N GLY A 157 1.66 10.92 0.12
CA GLY A 157 2.78 11.63 -0.50
C GLY A 157 2.72 11.70 -2.03
N LEU A 158 1.57 11.43 -2.62
CA LEU A 158 1.39 11.37 -4.07
C LEU A 158 1.14 12.77 -4.64
N SER A 159 1.83 13.08 -5.73
CA SER A 159 1.63 14.32 -6.48
C SER A 159 0.20 14.44 -7.00
N ARG A 160 -0.29 15.70 -7.16
CA ARG A 160 -1.63 15.96 -7.69
C ARG A 160 -1.65 15.62 -9.19
N PRO A 161 -2.57 14.75 -9.66
CA PRO A 161 -2.60 14.35 -11.05
C PRO A 161 -3.01 15.54 -11.91
N VAL A 162 -2.21 15.82 -12.93
CA VAL A 162 -2.53 16.83 -13.93
C VAL A 162 -3.71 16.32 -14.76
N SER A 163 -4.74 17.14 -14.92
CA SER A 163 -5.88 16.79 -15.76
C SER A 163 -5.41 16.49 -17.18
N ARG A 164 -5.87 15.38 -17.76
CA ARG A 164 -5.63 15.05 -19.18
C ARG A 164 -6.12 16.14 -20.14
N TYR A 165 -7.04 16.99 -19.69
CA TYR A 165 -7.54 18.13 -20.44
C TYR A 165 -6.79 19.43 -20.16
N ALA A 166 -5.81 19.46 -19.25
CA ALA A 166 -5.03 20.66 -18.95
C ALA A 166 -4.30 21.19 -20.20
N ALA A 167 -3.79 20.30 -21.05
CA ALA A 167 -3.17 20.65 -22.33
C ALA A 167 -4.21 21.16 -23.36
N ALA A 168 -5.41 20.58 -23.37
CA ALA A 168 -6.50 21.00 -24.27
C ALA A 168 -7.07 22.37 -23.88
N GLY A 169 -7.18 22.65 -22.57
CA GLY A 169 -7.59 23.96 -22.05
C GLY A 169 -6.61 25.06 -22.47
N ALA A 170 -5.31 24.84 -22.29
CA ALA A 170 -4.26 25.79 -22.67
C ALA A 170 -4.28 26.14 -24.17
N ALA A 171 -4.53 25.17 -25.05
CA ALA A 171 -4.65 25.39 -26.50
C ALA A 171 -5.89 26.22 -26.86
N VAL A 172 -7.03 26.02 -26.17
CA VAL A 172 -8.26 26.78 -26.41
C VAL A 172 -8.15 28.23 -25.90
N VAL A 173 -7.45 28.48 -24.80
CA VAL A 173 -7.22 29.87 -24.34
C VAL A 173 -6.31 30.64 -25.29
N HIS A 174 -5.32 29.96 -25.90
CA HIS A 174 -4.41 30.58 -26.88
C HIS A 174 -5.11 30.91 -28.21
N SER A 175 -6.07 30.10 -28.67
CA SER A 175 -6.82 30.39 -29.92
C SER A 175 -7.88 31.47 -29.73
N ALA A 176 -8.50 31.56 -28.54
CA ALA A 176 -9.45 32.63 -28.22
C ALA A 176 -8.77 34.02 -28.18
N ALA A 177 -7.54 34.11 -27.68
CA ALA A 177 -6.78 35.37 -27.66
C ALA A 177 -6.38 35.84 -29.08
N ALA A 178 -6.12 34.92 -30.01
CA ALA A 178 -5.76 35.25 -31.40
C ALA A 178 -6.95 35.76 -32.25
N THR A 179 -8.19 35.53 -31.82
CA THR A 179 -9.39 35.90 -32.61
C THR A 179 -10.01 37.24 -32.17
N ALA A 180 -9.54 37.84 -31.07
CA ALA A 180 -10.06 39.11 -30.54
C ALA A 180 -9.29 40.36 -31.03
N GLY A 181 -8.37 40.20 -31.97
CA GLY A 181 -7.53 41.28 -32.51
C GLY A 181 -7.58 41.42 -34.03
N ASN A 182 -8.78 41.61 -34.59
CA ASN A 182 -8.95 42.02 -35.99
C ASN A 182 -10.15 42.96 -36.14
#